data_AF-A0A1Y4HAS3-F1
#
_entry.id   AF-A0A1Y4HAS3-F1
#
_cell.length_a   1.000
_cell.length_b   1.000
_cell.length_c   1.000
_cell.angle_alpha   90.00
_cell.angle_beta   90.00
_cell.angle_gamma   90.00
#
_symmetry.space_group_name_H-M   'P 1'
#
loop_
_entity.id
_entity.type
_entity.pdbx_description
1 polymer ?
#
loop_
_entity_poly.entity_id
_entity_poly.type
_entity_poly.pdbx_seq_one_letter_code
_entity_poly.pdbx_strand_id
1 'polypeptide(L)'
;MTTDNPIAKHLKEYHCGELRVVPSRELEAAFQIRGPDLRRLINSLRGDGIPICSSDSGYYYADTEEELQRTIRQLRSRIKKIAHAERGLTKALEQFTDSGQISLPLEGGDTA
;
A
#
# COMPACT_ATOMS: atom_id res chain seq x y z
N MET A 1 16.89 -5.20 16.49
CA MET A 1 15.49 -4.90 16.15
C MET A 1 14.99 -3.88 17.15
N THR A 2 15.11 -2.60 16.83
CA THR A 2 14.85 -1.52 17.79
C THR A 2 13.36 -1.25 17.86
N THR A 3 12.69 -1.85 18.86
CA THR A 3 11.34 -1.45 19.28
C THR A 3 11.35 -0.06 19.95
N ASP A 4 12.23 0.86 19.53
CA ASP A 4 12.44 2.17 20.18
C ASP A 4 11.47 3.25 19.72
N ASN A 5 10.65 2.94 18.71
CA ASN A 5 9.59 3.85 18.30
C ASN A 5 8.50 3.95 19.37
N PRO A 6 8.08 5.16 19.79
CA PRO A 6 7.12 5.35 20.87
C PRO A 6 5.73 4.78 20.53
N ILE A 7 5.30 4.82 19.27
CA ILE A 7 4.03 4.22 18.83
C ILE A 7 4.11 2.69 18.92
N ALA A 8 5.23 2.10 18.49
CA ALA A 8 5.42 0.65 18.59
C ALA A 8 5.41 0.17 20.05
N LYS A 9 6.10 0.88 20.96
CA LYS A 9 6.08 0.58 22.41
C LYS A 9 4.66 0.66 22.97
N HIS A 10 3.97 1.76 22.68
CA HIS A 10 2.61 1.99 23.15
C HIS A 10 1.63 0.90 22.67
N LEU A 11 1.70 0.53 21.38
CA LEU A 11 0.88 -0.55 20.85
C LEU A 11 1.19 -1.89 21.52
N LYS A 12 2.47 -2.21 21.72
CA LYS A 12 2.89 -3.46 22.37
C LYS A 12 2.43 -3.54 23.83
N GLU A 13 2.46 -2.42 24.54
CA GLU A 13 2.15 -2.36 25.96
C GLU A 13 0.65 -2.35 26.25
N TYR A 14 -0.13 -1.59 25.47
CA TYR A 14 -1.56 -1.35 25.76
C TYR A 14 -2.52 -1.99 24.76
N HIS A 15 -2.09 -2.20 23.52
CA HIS A 15 -2.95 -2.57 22.39
C HIS A 15 -2.51 -3.88 21.72
N CYS A 16 -2.24 -4.91 22.51
CA CYS A 16 -1.92 -6.26 22.02
C CYS A 16 -3.21 -7.05 21.72
N GLY A 17 -3.32 -7.57 20.50
CA GLY A 17 -4.46 -8.33 19.99
C GLY A 17 -5.57 -7.46 19.39
N GLU A 18 -6.34 -8.05 18.47
CA GLU A 18 -7.41 -7.36 17.73
C GLU A 18 -8.52 -6.82 18.64
N LEU A 19 -8.74 -7.48 19.79
CA LEU A 19 -9.68 -7.03 20.82
C LEU A 19 -9.26 -5.71 21.50
N ARG A 20 -7.98 -5.33 21.39
CA ARG A 20 -7.44 -4.08 21.95
C ARG A 20 -7.04 -3.08 20.88
N VAL A 21 -7.69 -3.12 19.72
CA VAL A 21 -7.48 -2.16 18.63
C VAL A 21 -7.64 -0.72 19.10
N VAL A 22 -6.69 0.13 18.72
CA VAL A 22 -6.77 1.57 18.92
C VAL A 22 -7.14 2.28 17.61
N PRO A 23 -8.16 3.16 17.62
CA PRO A 23 -8.50 3.98 16.47
C PRO A 23 -7.34 4.85 15.99
N SER A 24 -7.21 5.01 14.67
CA SER A 24 -6.17 5.85 14.05
C SER A 24 -6.16 7.26 14.64
N ARG A 25 -7.35 7.85 14.84
CA ARG A 25 -7.51 9.21 15.39
C ARG A 25 -6.97 9.35 16.80
N GLU A 26 -7.05 8.30 17.60
CA GLU A 26 -6.52 8.30 18.97
C GLU A 26 -4.99 8.31 18.95
N LEU A 27 -4.37 7.50 18.08
CA LEU A 27 -2.92 7.56 17.85
C LEU A 27 -2.47 8.91 17.27
N GLU A 28 -3.23 9.46 16.32
CA GLU A 28 -2.95 10.79 15.75
C GLU A 28 -2.93 11.87 16.84
N ALA A 29 -3.92 11.86 17.74
CA ALA A 29 -4.00 12.80 18.85
C ALA A 29 -2.92 12.54 19.92
N ALA A 30 -2.71 11.30 20.33
CA ALA A 30 -1.75 10.95 21.37
C ALA A 30 -0.30 11.27 20.99
N PHE A 31 0.06 11.06 19.71
CA PHE A 31 1.42 11.28 19.21
C PHE A 31 1.59 12.57 18.40
N GLN A 32 0.54 13.40 18.33
CA GLN A 32 0.53 14.67 17.57
C GLN A 32 1.05 14.47 16.12
N ILE A 33 0.58 13.40 15.48
CA ILE A 33 0.99 12.99 14.13
C ILE A 33 -0.21 13.00 13.20
N ARG A 34 -0.03 13.48 11.96
CA ARG A 34 -1.12 13.48 10.97
C ARG A 34 -1.35 12.08 10.43
N GLY A 35 -2.60 11.73 10.13
CA GLY A 35 -2.97 10.41 9.58
C GLY A 35 -2.14 9.90 8.40
N PRO A 36 -1.77 10.71 7.38
CA PRO A 36 -0.86 10.26 6.32
C PRO A 36 0.53 9.87 6.83
N ASP A 37 1.06 10.62 7.80
CA ASP A 37 2.38 10.39 8.38
C ASP A 37 2.35 9.17 9.32
N LEU A 38 1.28 9.00 10.09
CA LEU A 38 1.03 7.78 10.88
C LEU A 38 1.03 6.54 9.99
N ARG A 39 0.29 6.56 8.88
CA ARG A 39 0.24 5.43 7.93
C ARG A 39 1.60 5.09 7.35
N ARG A 40 2.41 6.10 7.00
CA ARG A 40 3.79 5.89 6.51
C ARG A 40 4.67 5.29 7.59
N LEU A 41 4.62 5.84 8.80
CA LEU A 41 5.40 5.36 9.95
C LEU A 41 5.07 3.90 10.28
N ILE A 42 3.79 3.55 10.38
CA ILE A 42 3.36 2.17 10.62
C ILE A 42 3.85 1.24 9.52
N ASN A 43 3.78 1.66 8.25
CA ASN A 43 4.30 0.85 7.14
C ASN A 43 5.81 0.68 7.19
N SER A 44 6.57 1.71 7.61
CA SER A 44 8.01 1.62 7.85
C SER A 44 8.31 0.60 8.94
N LEU A 45 7.64 0.70 10.10
CA LEU A 45 7.81 -0.21 11.23
C LEU A 45 7.52 -1.67 10.84
N ARG A 46 6.51 -1.90 10.00
CA ARG A 46 6.25 -3.24 9.43
C ARG A 46 7.39 -3.73 8.55
N GLY A 47 7.97 -2.84 7.74
CA GLY A 47 9.16 -3.13 6.95
C GLY A 47 10.36 -3.52 7.82
N ASP A 48 10.47 -2.94 9.02
CA ASP A 48 11.48 -3.26 10.02
C ASP A 48 11.18 -4.54 10.83
N GLY A 49 10.10 -5.25 10.51
CA GLY A 49 9.69 -6.50 11.16
C GLY A 49 8.89 -6.33 12.45
N ILE A 50 8.40 -5.11 12.76
CA ILE A 50 7.55 -4.88 13.93
C ILE A 50 6.11 -5.33 13.61
N PRO A 51 5.50 -6.25 14.40
CA PRO A 51 4.24 -6.91 14.06
C PRO A 51 3.02 -6.05 14.39
N ILE A 52 2.88 -4.91 13.73
CA ILE A 52 1.73 -4.02 13.87
C ILE A 52 0.66 -4.40 12.85
N CYS A 53 -0.48 -4.87 13.33
CA CYS A 53 -1.64 -5.23 12.52
C CYS A 53 -2.55 -4.03 12.25
N SER A 54 -3.48 -4.18 11.31
CA SER A 54 -4.53 -3.19 11.05
C SER A 54 -5.86 -3.86 10.75
N SER A 55 -6.93 -3.26 11.25
CA SER A 55 -8.33 -3.60 10.93
C SER A 55 -9.08 -2.33 10.53
N ASP A 56 -10.37 -2.47 10.22
CA ASP A 56 -11.24 -1.32 9.91
C ASP A 56 -11.40 -0.38 11.12
N SER A 57 -11.14 -0.87 12.33
CA SER A 57 -11.23 -0.13 13.58
C SER A 57 -9.93 0.59 13.98
N GLY A 58 -8.80 0.28 13.32
CA GLY A 58 -7.51 0.95 13.61
C GLY A 58 -6.31 0.00 13.65
N TYR A 59 -5.40 0.22 14.60
CA TYR A 59 -4.12 -0.48 14.71
C TYR A 59 -3.99 -1.24 16.04
N TYR A 60 -3.20 -2.30 16.04
CA TYR A 60 -2.87 -3.08 17.24
C TYR A 60 -1.55 -3.83 17.03
N TYR A 61 -0.92 -4.25 18.12
CA TYR A 61 0.23 -5.15 18.08
C TYR A 61 -0.29 -6.59 18.01
N ALA A 62 0.27 -7.43 17.15
CA ALA A 62 -0.19 -8.82 16.99
C ALA A 62 0.03 -9.62 18.29
N ASP A 63 -1.01 -10.29 18.76
CA ASP A 63 -0.96 -11.23 19.89
C ASP A 63 -0.88 -12.68 19.40
N THR A 64 -1.43 -12.96 18.21
CA THR A 64 -1.43 -14.30 17.60
C THR A 64 -0.81 -14.31 16.20
N GLU A 65 -0.38 -15.50 15.76
CA GLU A 65 0.10 -15.70 14.39
C GLU A 65 -1.02 -15.39 13.37
N GLU A 66 -2.26 -15.77 13.67
CA GLU A 66 -3.39 -15.59 12.76
C GLU A 66 -3.65 -14.12 12.44
N GLU A 67 -3.51 -13.22 13.41
CA GLU A 67 -3.63 -11.77 13.25
C GLU A 67 -2.54 -11.23 12.33
N LEU A 68 -1.29 -11.64 12.56
CA LEU A 68 -0.15 -11.24 11.73
C LEU A 68 -0.30 -11.75 10.29
N GLN A 69 -0.65 -13.03 10.13
CA GLN A 69 -0.92 -13.65 8.83
C GLN A 69 -2.07 -12.96 8.10
N ARG A 70 -3.12 -12.52 8.81
CA ARG A 70 -4.22 -11.74 8.23
C ARG A 70 -3.72 -10.41 7.65
N THR A 71 -2.89 -9.67 8.40
CA THR A 71 -2.30 -8.42 7.91
C THR A 71 -1.39 -8.67 6.69
N ILE A 72 -0.57 -9.73 6.71
CA ILE A 72 0.25 -10.12 5.55
C ILE A 72 -0.62 -10.40 4.31
N ARG A 73 -1.74 -11.13 4.46
CA ARG A 73 -2.69 -11.38 3.37
C ARG A 73 -3.30 -10.09 2.81
N GLN A 74 -3.66 -9.13 3.68
CA GLN A 74 -4.17 -7.82 3.25
C GLN A 74 -3.13 -7.05 2.43
N LEU A 75 -1.86 -7.02 2.88
CA LEU A 75 -0.77 -6.38 2.14
C LEU A 75 -0.55 -7.03 0.77
N ARG A 76 -0.53 -8.37 0.71
CA ARG A 76 -0.46 -9.11 -0.57
C ARG A 76 -1.61 -8.78 -1.51
N SER A 77 -2.83 -8.64 -0.99
CA SER A 77 -4.00 -8.21 -1.79
C SER A 77 -3.80 -6.80 -2.38
N ARG A 78 -3.28 -5.86 -1.59
CA ARG A 78 -2.96 -4.51 -2.08
C ARG A 78 -1.88 -4.50 -3.15
N ILE A 79 -0.83 -5.32 -3.00
CA ILE A 79 0.20 -5.51 -4.03
C ILE A 79 -0.42 -5.98 -5.34
N LYS A 80 -1.33 -6.98 -5.29
CA LYS A 80 -2.05 -7.44 -6.50
C LYS A 80 -2.85 -6.33 -7.18
N LYS A 81 -3.53 -5.48 -6.41
CA LYS A 81 -4.29 -4.33 -6.93
C LYS A 81 -3.37 -3.29 -7.57
N ILE A 82 -2.23 -2.99 -6.94
CA ILE A 82 -1.21 -2.08 -7.49
C ILE A 82 -0.68 -2.64 -8.81
N ALA A 83 -0.28 -3.91 -8.85
CA ALA A 83 0.21 -4.55 -10.07
C ALA A 83 -0.85 -4.60 -11.19
N HIS A 84 -2.13 -4.74 -10.84
CA HIS A 84 -3.22 -4.64 -11.82
C HIS A 84 -3.33 -3.23 -12.42
N ALA A 85 -3.30 -2.20 -11.57
CA ALA A 85 -3.32 -0.81 -12.03
C ALA A 85 -2.09 -0.47 -12.89
N GLU A 86 -0.90 -0.90 -12.47
CA GLU A 86 0.34 -0.79 -13.23
C GLU A 86 0.18 -1.40 -14.63
N ARG A 87 -0.26 -2.66 -14.75
CA ARG A 87 -0.49 -3.29 -16.07
C ARG A 87 -1.46 -2.50 -16.95
N GLY A 88 -2.52 -1.95 -16.35
CA GLY A 88 -3.47 -1.10 -17.06
C GLY A 88 -2.81 0.17 -17.63
N LEU A 89 -1.96 0.83 -16.84
CA LEU A 89 -1.20 2.00 -17.27
C LEU A 89 -0.13 1.66 -18.31
N THR A 90 0.57 0.53 -18.15
CA THR A 90 1.53 0.04 -19.15
C THR A 90 0.86 -0.23 -20.49
N LYS A 91 -0.34 -0.83 -20.50
CA LYS A 91 -1.11 -1.03 -21.73
C LYS A 91 -1.53 0.31 -22.36
N ALA A 92 -1.86 1.32 -21.55
CA ALA A 92 -2.22 2.64 -22.05
C ALA A 92 -1.08 3.34 -22.80
N LEU A 93 0.19 2.91 -22.64
CA LEU A 93 1.31 3.41 -23.44
C LEU A 93 1.11 3.21 -24.96
N GLU A 94 0.35 2.18 -25.37
CA GLU A 94 0.01 1.93 -26.78
C GLU A 94 -0.70 3.13 -27.44
N GLN A 95 -1.45 3.93 -26.66
CA GLN A 95 -2.14 5.14 -27.14
C GLN A 95 -1.17 6.27 -27.50
N PHE A 96 0.06 6.22 -26.98
CA PHE A 96 1.10 7.20 -27.24
C PHE A 96 2.08 6.73 -28.33
N THR A 97 1.90 5.52 -28.87
CA THR A 97 2.74 4.94 -29.93
C THR A 97 2.09 4.97 -31.32
N ASP A 98 1.34 6.04 -31.65
CA ASP A 98 0.84 6.23 -33.00
C ASP A 98 1.06 7.67 -33.50
N SER A 99 2.17 7.88 -34.21
CA SER A 99 2.39 9.07 -35.06
C SER A 99 3.40 8.83 -36.19
N GLY A 100 3.68 7.58 -36.56
CA GLY A 100 4.79 7.26 -37.47
C GLY A 100 4.43 6.66 -38.83
N GLN A 101 3.32 5.94 -38.97
CA GLN A 101 3.00 5.29 -40.25
C GLN A 101 1.89 6.03 -40.98
N ILE A 102 2.30 7.07 -41.69
CA ILE A 102 1.59 7.58 -42.86
C ILE A 102 1.69 6.53 -43.96
N SER A 103 0.64 5.72 -44.13
CA SER A 103 0.42 4.99 -45.37
C SER A 103 0.14 6.00 -46.48
N LEU A 104 1.14 6.28 -47.32
CA LEU A 104 0.95 7.03 -48.55
C LEU A 104 0.08 6.19 -49.51
N PRO A 105 -1.03 6.74 -50.06
CA PRO A 105 -1.71 6.09 -51.16
C PRO A 105 -0.76 6.09 -52.36
N LEU A 106 -0.38 4.92 -52.85
CA LEU A 106 0.28 4.78 -54.15
C LEU A 106 -0.76 4.98 -55.25
N GLU A 107 -1.21 6.22 -55.47
CA GLU A 107 -1.80 6.65 -56.74
C GLU A 107 -0.70 7.36 -57.55
N GLY A 108 0.20 6.55 -58.10
CA GLY A 108 1.17 6.97 -59.13
C GLY A 108 0.88 6.15 -60.37
N GLY A 109 0.11 6.73 -61.29
CA GLY A 109 -0.26 6.10 -62.55
C GLY A 109 0.91 5.98 -63.53
N ASP A 110 0.75 5.05 -64.46
CA ASP A 110 0.98 5.32 -65.88
C ASP A 110 0.00 4.45 -66.69
N THR A 111 -0.96 5.12 -67.30
CA THR A 111 -1.67 4.65 -68.49
C THR A 111 -0.97 5.25 -69.71
N ALA A 112 -0.15 4.46 -70.39
CA ALA A 112 0.14 4.56 -71.83
C ALA A 112 1.01 3.38 -72.28
#